data_AF-A0A2P7QR66-F1
#
_entry.id   AF-A0A2P7QR66-F1
#
_cell.length_a   1.000
_cell.length_b   1.000
_cell.length_c   1.000
_cell.angle_alpha   90.00
_cell.angle_beta   90.00
_cell.angle_gamma   90.00
#
_symmetry.space_group_name_H-M   'P 1'
#
loop_
_entity.id
_entity.type
_entity.pdbx_description
1 polymer ?
#
loop_
_entity_poly.entity_id
_entity_poly.type
_entity_poly.pdbx_seq_one_letter_code
_entity_poly.pdbx_strand_id
1 'polypeptide(L)'
;MGGLFGEVSSAGLAIAASVVLALLVAAVLAIRRQDRASTADHESHLSAAPPTRMQIPIRNSSSAPLTLFIEPICDQYEIPVGGEAIVTLRMDADHMLDWHEENWLSLWDGGVISCPAQVKVAKDRPWVGRE
;
A
#
# COMPACT_ATOMS: atom_id res chain seq x y z
N MET A 1 -71.18 -8.77 37.23
CA MET A 1 -70.07 -9.46 36.53
C MET A 1 -70.27 -9.27 35.05
N GLY A 2 -69.39 -8.49 34.39
CA GLY A 2 -69.39 -8.25 32.95
C GLY A 2 -68.05 -7.64 32.59
N GLY A 3 -67.17 -8.46 32.00
CA GLY A 3 -65.76 -8.14 31.78
C GLY A 3 -65.58 -7.07 30.71
N LEU A 4 -64.77 -6.06 31.05
CA LEU A 4 -64.20 -5.09 30.13
C LEU A 4 -63.03 -5.77 29.38
N PHE A 5 -63.32 -6.50 28.31
CA PHE A 5 -62.33 -6.79 27.29
C PHE A 5 -62.56 -5.83 26.13
N GLY A 6 -61.77 -4.75 26.10
CA GLY A 6 -61.75 -3.83 24.98
C GLY A 6 -61.27 -4.54 23.71
N GLU A 7 -62.08 -4.51 22.66
CA GLU A 7 -61.67 -4.87 21.30
C GLU A 7 -60.46 -4.03 20.90
N VAL A 8 -59.29 -4.66 20.85
CA VAL A 8 -58.12 -4.07 20.20
C VAL A 8 -58.36 -4.21 18.70
N SER A 9 -58.82 -3.14 18.05
CA SER A 9 -59.02 -3.11 16.60
C SER A 9 -57.75 -3.57 15.89
N SER A 10 -57.88 -4.42 14.87
CA SER A 10 -56.78 -4.94 14.05
C SER A 10 -55.90 -3.82 13.45
N ALA A 11 -56.48 -2.63 13.23
CA ALA A 11 -55.75 -1.43 12.82
C ALA A 11 -54.77 -0.93 13.89
N GLY A 12 -55.11 -1.00 15.18
CA GLY A 12 -54.22 -0.63 16.28
C GLY A 12 -53.04 -1.59 16.43
N LEU A 13 -53.28 -2.89 16.19
CA LEU A 13 -52.23 -3.92 16.21
C LEU A 13 -51.25 -3.74 15.03
N ALA A 14 -51.75 -3.39 13.84
CA ALA A 14 -50.94 -3.17 12.65
C ALA A 14 -50.06 -1.90 12.76
N ILE A 15 -50.56 -0.84 13.40
CA ILE A 15 -49.77 0.38 13.65
C ILE A 15 -48.67 0.09 14.68
N ALA A 16 -49.00 -0.62 15.77
CA ALA A 16 -48.02 -1.00 16.79
C ALA A 16 -46.89 -1.88 16.21
N ALA A 17 -47.23 -2.88 15.39
CA ALA A 17 -46.24 -3.73 14.73
C ALA A 17 -45.31 -2.94 13.79
N SER A 18 -45.87 -1.96 13.07
CA SER A 18 -45.11 -1.11 12.13
C SER A 18 -44.12 -0.19 12.84
N VAL A 19 -44.50 0.37 13.99
CA VAL A 19 -43.61 1.20 14.83
C VAL A 19 -42.47 0.37 15.41
N VAL A 20 -42.76 -0.85 15.89
CA VAL A 20 -41.74 -1.76 16.43
C VAL A 20 -40.73 -2.16 15.34
N LEU A 21 -41.20 -2.50 14.15
CA LEU A 21 -40.32 -2.85 13.03
C LEU A 21 -39.42 -1.67 12.63
N ALA A 22 -39.97 -0.45 12.57
CA ALA A 22 -39.19 0.74 12.25
C ALA A 22 -38.10 1.04 13.29
N LEU A 23 -38.40 0.86 14.58
CA LEU A 23 -37.43 1.02 15.67
C LEU A 23 -36.33 -0.04 15.62
N LEU A 24 -36.67 -1.30 15.32
CA LEU A 24 -35.68 -2.37 15.15
C LEU A 24 -34.76 -2.11 13.96
N VAL A 25 -35.30 -1.67 12.83
CA VAL A 25 -34.50 -1.30 11.65
C VAL A 25 -33.58 -0.13 11.96
N ALA A 26 -34.07 0.91 12.64
CA ALA A 26 -33.25 2.05 13.05
C ALA A 26 -32.13 1.64 14.02
N ALA A 27 -32.41 0.76 14.98
CA ALA A 27 -31.42 0.23 15.91
C ALA A 27 -30.34 -0.59 15.20
N VAL A 28 -30.72 -1.48 14.27
CA VAL A 28 -29.76 -2.26 13.46
C VAL A 28 -28.90 -1.34 12.58
N LEU A 29 -29.48 -0.31 12.00
CA LEU A 29 -28.74 0.69 11.21
C LEU A 29 -27.79 1.52 12.07
N ALA A 30 -28.19 1.88 13.30
CA ALA A 30 -27.33 2.59 14.24
C ALA A 30 -26.13 1.73 14.69
N ILE A 31 -26.36 0.46 15.02
CA ILE A 31 -25.29 -0.50 15.38
C ILE A 31 -24.32 -0.67 14.21
N ARG A 32 -24.82 -0.86 12.98
CA ARG A 32 -23.95 -0.97 11.78
C ARG A 32 -23.18 0.31 11.47
N ARG A 33 -23.72 1.49 11.80
CA ARG A 33 -22.99 2.77 11.68
C ARG A 33 -21.89 2.87 12.72
N GLN A 34 -22.13 2.39 13.94
CA GLN A 34 -21.15 2.42 15.01
C GLN A 34 -19.99 1.43 14.77
N ASP A 35 -20.26 0.26 14.19
CA ASP A 35 -19.21 -0.67 13.73
C ASP A 35 -18.35 -0.06 12.62
N ARG A 36 -18.94 0.70 11.69
CA ARG A 36 -18.19 1.42 10.64
C ARG A 36 -17.40 2.61 11.17
N ALA A 37 -17.87 3.28 12.23
CA ALA A 37 -17.14 4.38 12.85
C ALA A 37 -15.98 3.85 13.72
N SER A 38 -16.18 2.75 14.45
CA SER A 38 -15.15 2.16 15.29
C SER A 38 -13.99 1.54 14.51
N THR A 39 -14.22 1.05 13.29
CA THR A 39 -13.12 0.61 12.41
C THR A 39 -12.42 1.77 11.72
N ALA A 40 -13.07 2.93 11.56
CA ALA A 40 -12.45 4.12 10.99
C ALA A 40 -11.54 4.85 12.00
N ASP A 41 -11.87 4.81 13.30
CA ASP A 41 -11.12 5.55 14.32
C ASP A 41 -9.87 4.82 14.82
N HIS A 42 -9.70 3.52 14.53
CA HIS A 42 -8.49 2.76 14.90
C HIS A 42 -7.37 2.79 13.87
N GLU A 43 -7.58 3.36 12.68
CA GLU A 43 -6.54 3.49 11.63
C GLU A 43 -6.05 4.94 11.43
N SER A 44 -6.28 5.86 12.38
CA SER A 44 -5.94 7.29 12.20
C SER A 44 -4.72 7.78 13.00
N HIS A 45 -3.85 6.90 13.49
CA HIS A 45 -2.64 7.30 14.24
C HIS A 45 -1.30 6.75 13.71
N LEU A 46 -1.26 6.10 12.55
CA LEU A 46 -0.01 5.89 11.83
C LEU A 46 0.31 7.15 11.03
N SER A 47 1.13 8.00 11.65
CA SER A 47 1.82 9.15 11.06
C SER A 47 2.12 8.92 9.58
N ALA A 48 1.47 9.69 8.70
CA ALA A 48 1.80 9.78 7.28
C ALA A 48 3.13 10.55 7.08
N ALA A 49 4.16 10.19 7.84
CA ALA A 49 5.52 10.52 7.47
C ALA A 49 5.76 9.88 6.09
N PRO A 50 6.34 10.62 5.13
CA PRO A 50 6.70 10.02 3.85
C PRO A 50 7.54 8.76 4.10
N PRO A 51 7.37 7.70 3.30
CA PRO A 51 8.10 6.46 3.50
C PRO A 51 9.60 6.77 3.55
N THR A 52 10.26 6.33 4.62
CA THR A 52 11.69 6.52 4.79
C THR A 52 12.40 5.90 3.58
N ARG A 53 13.30 6.66 2.94
CA ARG A 53 14.02 6.23 1.73
C ARG A 53 15.47 5.90 2.04
N MET A 54 15.97 4.84 1.43
CA MET A 54 17.39 4.48 1.40
C MET A 54 17.96 4.78 0.01
N GLN A 55 19.21 5.21 -0.06
CA GLN A 55 19.94 5.34 -1.32
C GLN A 55 21.08 4.34 -1.37
N ILE A 56 21.12 3.54 -2.43
CA ILE A 56 22.16 2.54 -2.65
C ILE A 56 22.93 2.91 -3.93
N PRO A 57 24.24 3.15 -3.85
CA PRO A 57 25.06 3.34 -5.04
C PRO A 57 25.37 1.99 -5.70
N ILE A 58 25.10 1.88 -6.99
CA ILE A 58 25.47 0.76 -7.85
C ILE A 58 26.57 1.25 -8.79
N ARG A 59 27.76 0.67 -8.67
CA ARG A 59 28.96 1.09 -9.41
C ARG A 59 29.37 0.03 -10.40
N ASN A 60 29.60 0.43 -11.64
CA ASN A 60 30.05 -0.48 -12.67
C ASN A 60 31.59 -0.48 -12.77
N SER A 61 32.23 -1.45 -12.12
CA SER A 61 33.68 -1.69 -12.21
C SER A 61 34.06 -2.72 -13.29
N SER A 62 33.10 -3.20 -14.08
CA SER A 62 33.36 -4.17 -15.13
C SER A 62 33.94 -3.50 -16.38
N SER A 63 34.40 -4.31 -17.33
CA SER A 63 34.87 -3.83 -18.64
C SER A 63 33.76 -3.59 -19.66
N ALA A 64 32.49 -3.76 -19.29
CA ALA A 64 31.33 -3.60 -20.17
C ALA A 64 30.23 -2.75 -19.49
N PRO A 65 29.28 -2.16 -20.23
CA PRO A 65 28.11 -1.53 -19.62
C PRO A 65 27.33 -2.52 -18.73
N LEU A 66 26.86 -2.05 -17.58
CA LEU A 66 26.03 -2.83 -16.65
C LEU A 66 24.57 -2.47 -16.90
N THR A 67 23.74 -3.47 -17.15
CA THR A 67 22.29 -3.28 -17.25
C THR A 67 21.64 -3.45 -15.89
N LEU A 68 20.94 -2.43 -15.39
CA LEU A 68 20.10 -2.52 -14.20
C LEU A 68 18.63 -2.64 -14.61
N PHE A 69 17.97 -3.70 -14.15
CA PHE A 69 16.55 -3.97 -14.39
C PHE A 69 15.75 -3.79 -13.10
N ILE A 70 14.63 -3.07 -13.17
CA ILE A 70 13.74 -2.82 -12.02
C ILE A 70 12.47 -3.65 -12.17
N GLU A 71 12.31 -4.63 -11.29
CA GLU A 71 11.15 -5.52 -11.26
C GLU A 71 10.07 -5.04 -10.27
N PRO A 72 8.77 -5.26 -10.57
CA PRO A 72 8.21 -5.87 -11.78
C PRO A 72 7.86 -4.85 -12.88
N ILE A 73 8.26 -3.59 -12.74
CA ILE A 73 7.88 -2.53 -13.70
C ILE A 73 8.63 -2.62 -15.04
N CYS A 74 9.63 -3.51 -15.12
CA CYS A 74 10.42 -3.79 -16.31
C CYS A 74 11.17 -2.58 -16.87
N ASP A 75 11.53 -1.63 -16.01
CA ASP A 75 12.37 -0.51 -16.40
C ASP A 75 13.84 -0.96 -16.48
N GLN A 76 14.53 -0.47 -17.51
CA GLN A 76 15.93 -0.79 -17.76
C GLN A 76 16.79 0.48 -17.78
N TYR A 77 17.92 0.42 -17.09
CA TYR A 77 18.91 1.49 -17.04
C TYR A 77 20.28 0.94 -17.39
N GLU A 78 20.98 1.62 -18.30
CA GLU A 78 22.37 1.30 -18.60
C GLU A 78 23.31 2.15 -17.75
N ILE A 79 24.23 1.50 -17.06
CA ILE A 79 25.29 2.13 -16.28
C ILE A 79 26.60 1.96 -17.07
N PRO A 80 27.21 3.06 -17.57
CA PRO A 80 28.41 2.96 -18.41
C PRO A 80 29.59 2.37 -17.63
N VAL A 81 30.62 1.92 -18.35
CA VAL A 81 31.88 1.45 -17.74
C VAL A 81 32.48 2.54 -16.86
N GLY A 82 32.82 2.19 -15.62
CA GLY A 82 33.26 3.16 -14.61
C GLY A 82 32.16 4.13 -14.19
N GLY A 83 30.88 3.87 -14.49
CA GLY A 83 29.75 4.70 -14.12
C GLY A 83 29.17 4.36 -12.75
N GLU A 84 28.25 5.20 -12.28
CA GLU A 84 27.49 4.99 -11.05
C GLU A 84 26.00 5.27 -11.29
N ALA A 85 25.13 4.45 -10.70
CA ALA A 85 23.73 4.76 -10.51
C ALA A 85 23.42 4.87 -9.02
N ILE A 86 22.58 5.83 -8.66
CA ILE A 86 21.98 5.91 -7.32
C ILE A 86 20.57 5.36 -7.42
N VAL A 87 20.31 4.27 -6.71
CA VAL A 87 18.98 3.69 -6.59
C VAL A 87 18.37 4.11 -5.26
N THR A 88 17.16 4.66 -5.31
CA THR A 88 16.40 5.05 -4.13
C THR A 88 15.28 4.04 -3.88
N LEU A 89 15.34 3.40 -2.70
CA LEU A 89 14.47 2.33 -2.26
C LEU A 89 13.69 2.73 -1.02
N ARG A 90 12.61 2.00 -0.72
CA ARG A 90 11.87 2.12 0.55
C ARG A 90 12.61 1.43 1.69
N MET A 91 12.73 2.04 2.87
CA MET A 91 13.37 1.34 4.00
C MET A 91 12.47 0.29 4.66
N ASP A 92 11.16 0.37 4.44
CA ASP A 92 10.15 -0.46 5.08
C ASP A 92 9.72 -1.67 4.24
N ALA A 93 10.48 -1.97 3.19
CA ALA A 93 10.24 -3.10 2.29
C ALA A 93 11.51 -3.95 2.15
N ASP A 94 11.31 -5.24 1.89
CA ASP A 94 12.38 -6.16 1.54
C ASP A 94 12.83 -5.89 0.11
N HIS A 95 14.14 -5.79 -0.10
CA HIS A 95 14.74 -5.61 -1.43
C HIS A 95 15.56 -6.81 -1.78
N MET A 96 15.45 -7.24 -3.03
CA MET A 96 16.29 -8.28 -3.59
C MET A 96 17.14 -7.71 -4.71
N LEU A 97 18.42 -8.07 -4.70
CA LEU A 97 19.36 -7.80 -5.78
C LEU A 97 19.85 -9.15 -6.29
N ASP A 98 19.66 -9.42 -7.58
CA ASP A 98 20.12 -10.63 -8.23
C ASP A 98 21.08 -10.29 -9.37
N TRP A 99 22.29 -10.86 -9.32
CA TRP A 99 23.31 -10.63 -10.32
C TRP A 99 23.30 -11.77 -11.32
N HIS A 100 23.20 -11.44 -12.59
CA HIS A 100 23.08 -12.41 -13.64
C HIS A 100 24.32 -12.44 -14.55
N GLU A 101 24.42 -13.50 -15.34
CA GLU A 101 25.42 -13.63 -16.41
C GLU A 101 25.25 -12.49 -17.43
N GLU A 102 26.29 -12.12 -18.19
CA GLU A 102 26.22 -11.02 -19.16
C GLU A 102 26.10 -9.59 -18.57
N ASN A 103 26.50 -9.40 -17.30
CA ASN A 103 26.66 -8.07 -16.70
C ASN A 103 25.33 -7.31 -16.58
N TRP A 104 24.29 -7.99 -16.10
CA TRP A 104 23.03 -7.37 -15.70
C TRP A 104 22.68 -7.70 -14.24
N LEU A 105 21.98 -6.76 -13.61
CA LEU A 105 21.54 -6.78 -12.22
C LEU A 105 20.04 -6.52 -12.18
N SER A 106 19.29 -7.43 -11.58
CA SER A 106 17.87 -7.26 -11.31
C SER A 106 17.67 -6.74 -9.90
N LEU A 107 16.80 -5.75 -9.75
CA LEU A 107 16.41 -5.18 -8.47
C LEU A 107 14.91 -5.27 -8.30
N TRP A 108 14.48 -5.86 -7.19
CA TRP A 108 13.08 -6.06 -6.87
C TRP A 108 12.75 -5.46 -5.49
N ASP A 109 11.70 -4.64 -5.44
CA ASP A 109 11.12 -4.07 -4.21
C ASP A 109 9.91 -4.91 -3.79
N GLY A 110 10.16 -5.99 -3.02
CA GLY A 110 9.27 -6.75 -2.13
C GLY A 110 7.82 -7.10 -2.55
N GLY A 111 7.42 -6.85 -3.79
CA GLY A 111 6.05 -7.05 -4.29
C GLY A 111 5.11 -5.83 -4.20
N VAL A 112 5.59 -4.64 -3.84
CA VAL A 112 4.72 -3.45 -3.78
C VAL A 112 4.92 -2.56 -5.02
N ILE A 113 4.16 -2.85 -6.07
CA ILE A 113 4.15 -2.10 -7.35
C ILE A 113 3.91 -0.59 -7.14
N SER A 114 3.22 -0.19 -6.06
CA SER A 114 2.80 1.19 -5.83
C SER A 114 3.93 2.17 -5.48
N CYS A 115 5.17 1.71 -5.31
CA CYS A 115 6.32 2.57 -5.06
C CYS A 115 7.60 1.96 -5.65
N PRO A 116 7.77 1.98 -6.99
CA PRO A 116 8.96 1.40 -7.61
C PRO A 116 10.23 2.14 -7.19
N ALA A 117 11.35 1.41 -7.28
CA ALA A 117 12.68 1.98 -7.11
C ALA A 117 12.91 3.14 -8.09
N GLN A 118 13.52 4.22 -7.61
CA GLN A 118 13.91 5.35 -8.47
C GLN A 118 15.39 5.24 -8.80
N VAL A 119 15.73 5.30 -10.08
CA VAL A 119 17.12 5.18 -10.55
C VAL A 119 17.60 6.50 -11.14
N LYS A 120 18.77 6.95 -10.71
CA LYS A 120 19.48 8.06 -11.33
C LYS A 120 20.88 7.61 -11.75
N VAL A 121 21.11 7.53 -13.06
CA VAL A 121 22.43 7.24 -13.62
C VAL A 121 23.24 8.52 -13.75
N ALA A 122 24.41 8.57 -13.12
CA ALA A 122 25.35 9.66 -13.27
C ALA A 122 26.16 9.47 -14.57
N LYS A 123 25.66 10.06 -15.67
CA LYS A 123 26.31 9.96 -16.99
C LYS A 123 27.61 10.76 -17.10
N ASP A 124 27.78 11.80 -16.29
CA ASP A 124 28.87 12.78 -16.43
C ASP A 124 29.93 12.70 -15.31
N ARG A 125 29.86 11.68 -14.45
CA ARG A 125 30.84 11.47 -13.36
C ARG A 125 31.36 10.04 -13.43
N PRO A 126 32.51 9.79 -14.06
CA PRO A 126 33.16 8.50 -13.94
C PRO A 126 33.48 8.26 -12.46
N TRP A 127 32.99 7.15 -11.93
CA TRP A 127 33.49 6.56 -10.72
C TRP A 127 34.93 6.10 -10.97
N VAL A 128 35.86 6.90 -10.49
CA VAL A 128 37.27 6.52 -10.42
C VAL A 128 37.39 5.61 -9.20
N GLY A 129 37.43 4.30 -9.43
CA GLY A 129 37.70 3.33 -8.38
C GLY A 129 38.94 3.76 -7.61
N ARG A 130 38.86 3.80 -6.28
CA ARG A 130 40.08 3.93 -5.49
C ARG A 130 40.76 2.56 -5.56
N GLU A 131 41.89 2.53 -6.26
CA GLU A 131 42.90 1.46 -6.15
C GLU A 131 43.32 1.24 -4.69
#